data_AF-A0A7W1W0A5-F1
#
_entry.id   AF-A0A7W1W0A5-F1
#
_cell.length_a   1.000
_cell.length_b   1.000
_cell.length_c   1.000
_cell.angle_alpha   90.00
_cell.angle_beta   90.00
_cell.angle_gamma   90.00
#
_symmetry.space_group_name_H-M   'P 1'
#
loop_
_entity.id
_entity.type
_entity.pdbx_description
1 polymer ?
#
loop_
_entity_poly.entity_id
_entity_poly.type
_entity_poly.pdbx_seq_one_letter_code
_entity_poly.pdbx_strand_id
1 'polypeptide(L)'
;MTISNRPVIIIGILFFVFGFVTWLGSVLIPYFKIACQLTNLESYLVAFSFYISYMVMAVPSGWVLRKTGYKKGMSLGLFIMSLGALLFIPAAFSRSYILFLSGLFVQGTGLAIL
;
A
#
# COMPACT_ATOMS: atom_id res chain seq x y z
N MET A 1 -21.35 0.43 -32.77
CA MET A 1 -20.66 1.36 -31.85
C MET A 1 -21.48 1.50 -30.58
N THR A 2 -21.28 0.63 -29.58
CA THR A 2 -21.84 0.82 -28.23
C THR A 2 -20.72 0.56 -27.23
N ILE A 3 -19.82 1.54 -27.12
CA ILE A 3 -18.77 1.55 -26.11
C ILE A 3 -19.48 1.77 -24.78
N SER A 4 -19.67 0.69 -24.02
CA SER A 4 -20.11 0.77 -22.64
C SER A 4 -19.01 1.53 -21.86
N ASN A 5 -19.17 2.84 -21.64
CA ASN A 5 -18.21 3.72 -20.93
C ASN A 5 -17.98 3.40 -19.45
N ARG A 6 -18.75 2.47 -18.87
CA ARG A 6 -18.69 2.08 -17.46
C ARG A 6 -17.30 1.61 -16.96
N PRO A 7 -16.51 0.81 -17.71
CA PRO A 7 -15.20 0.34 -17.27
C PRO A 7 -14.17 1.47 -17.20
N VAL A 8 -14.21 2.43 -18.13
CA VAL A 8 -13.24 3.53 -18.21
C VAL A 8 -13.36 4.45 -16.99
N ILE A 9 -14.59 4.75 -16.57
CA ILE A 9 -14.84 5.55 -15.37
C ILE A 9 -14.34 4.83 -14.11
N ILE A 10 -14.60 3.51 -14.01
CA ILE A 10 -14.13 2.70 -12.87
C ILE A 10 -12.60 2.69 -12.83
N ILE A 11 -11.94 2.44 -13.97
CA ILE A 11 -10.47 2.44 -14.05
C ILE A 11 -9.90 3.82 -13.73
N GLY A 12 -10.53 4.91 -14.20
CA GLY A 12 -10.11 6.27 -13.91
C GLY A 12 -10.16 6.61 -12.42
N ILE A 13 -11.26 6.27 -11.73
CA ILE A 13 -11.38 6.44 -10.27
C ILE A 13 -10.34 5.57 -9.55
N LEU A 14 -10.12 4.35 -10.01
CA LEU A 14 -9.19 3.43 -9.39
C LEU A 14 -7.73 3.92 -9.48
N PHE A 15 -7.33 4.42 -10.65
CA PHE A 15 -6.04 5.07 -10.86
C PHE A 15 -5.90 6.35 -10.05
N PHE A 16 -6.98 7.12 -9.90
CA PHE A 16 -6.99 8.31 -9.06
C PHE A 16 -6.73 7.98 -7.58
N VAL A 17 -7.43 6.98 -7.03
CA VAL A 17 -7.21 6.51 -5.66
C VAL A 17 -5.82 5.92 -5.50
N PHE A 18 -5.35 5.13 -6.47
CA PHE A 18 -4.00 4.56 -6.48
C PHE A 18 -2.92 5.65 -6.39
N GLY A 19 -3.02 6.68 -7.24
CA GLY A 19 -2.10 7.81 -7.24
C GLY A 19 -2.14 8.58 -5.92
N PHE A 20 -3.33 8.84 -5.40
CA PHE A 20 -3.52 9.53 -4.12
C PHE A 20 -2.89 8.79 -2.95
N VAL A 21 -3.07 7.46 -2.86
CA VAL A 21 -2.49 6.67 -1.77
C VAL A 21 -0.97 6.52 -1.92
N THR A 22 -0.45 6.44 -3.15
CA THR A 22 0.99 6.43 -3.40
C THR A 22 1.63 7.74 -2.93
N TRP A 23 0.96 8.87 -3.19
CA TRP A 23 1.38 10.18 -2.71
C TRP A 23 1.30 10.29 -1.17
N LEU A 24 0.22 9.80 -0.55
CA LEU A 24 0.13 9.75 0.91
C LEU A 24 1.27 8.91 1.50
N GLY A 25 1.54 7.73 0.95
CA GLY A 25 2.61 6.85 1.42
C GLY A 25 3.99 7.50 1.37
N SER A 26 4.29 8.26 0.32
CA SER A 26 5.58 8.94 0.18
C SER A 26 5.77 10.13 1.11
N VAL A 27 4.68 10.81 1.52
CA VAL A 27 4.71 11.86 2.56
C VAL A 27 4.76 11.26 3.96
N LEU A 28 4.10 10.13 4.17
CA LEU A 28 3.98 9.50 5.48
C LEU A 28 5.33 8.94 5.96
N ILE A 29 6.13 8.36 5.07
CA ILE A 29 7.46 7.80 5.41
C ILE A 29 8.40 8.83 6.06
N PRO A 30 8.69 9.99 5.44
CA PRO A 30 9.55 11.01 6.06
C PRO A 30 8.87 11.65 7.28
N TYR A 31 7.55 11.81 7.28
CA TYR A 31 6.81 12.33 8.44
C TYR A 31 7.01 11.48 9.68
N PHE A 32 6.91 10.15 9.53
CA PHE A 32 7.18 9.19 10.60
C PHE A 32 8.65 9.13 11.00
N LYS A 33 9.58 9.24 10.04
CA LYS A 33 11.01 9.33 10.34
C LYS A 33 11.31 10.50 11.28
N ILE A 34 10.64 11.64 11.08
CA ILE A 34 10.76 12.83 11.94
C ILE A 34 10.03 12.61 13.28
N ALA A 35 8.79 12.13 13.26
CA ALA A 35 7.93 11.95 14.44
C ALA A 35 8.47 10.90 15.44
N CYS A 36 9.08 9.83 14.94
CA CYS A 36 9.68 8.77 15.76
C CYS A 36 11.18 9.00 16.05
N GLN A 37 11.81 10.08 15.56
CA GLN A 37 13.25 10.36 15.77
C GLN A 37 14.14 9.15 15.44
N LEU A 38 13.87 8.45 14.33
CA LEU A 38 14.61 7.24 13.97
C LEU A 38 16.09 7.56 13.75
N THR A 39 16.96 6.88 14.51
CA THR A 39 18.40 6.87 14.27
C THR A 39 18.67 6.27 12.89
N ASN A 40 19.75 6.69 12.20
CA ASN A 40 20.02 6.31 10.80
C ASN A 40 19.88 4.80 10.52
N LEU A 41 20.28 3.93 11.47
CA LEU A 41 20.14 2.46 11.36
C LEU A 41 18.69 1.99 11.22
N GLU A 42 17.76 2.54 11.99
CA GLU A 42 16.34 2.18 11.94
C GLU A 42 15.73 2.55 10.58
N SER A 43 16.11 3.69 10.00
CA SER A 43 15.64 4.06 8.65
C SER A 43 16.11 3.09 7.57
N TYR A 44 17.32 2.55 7.69
CA TYR A 44 17.82 1.53 6.77
C TYR A 44 17.08 0.20 6.92
N LEU A 45 16.76 -0.24 8.14
CA LEU A 45 15.94 -1.44 8.36
C LEU A 45 14.51 -1.28 7.79
N VAL A 46 13.91 -0.07 7.83
CA VAL A 46 12.60 0.17 7.21
C VAL A 46 12.70 -0.01 5.71
N ALA A 47 13.71 0.60 5.08
CA ALA A 47 13.93 0.48 3.65
C ALA A 47 14.16 -0.98 3.24
N PHE A 48 14.94 -1.71 4.05
CA PHE A 48 15.20 -3.14 3.85
C PHE A 48 13.92 -3.96 3.94
N SER A 49 13.06 -3.68 4.91
CA SER A 49 11.80 -4.38 5.07
C SER A 49 10.76 -4.01 4.03
N PHE A 50 10.77 -2.78 3.53
CA PHE A 50 9.93 -2.36 2.40
C PHE A 50 10.32 -3.11 1.12
N TYR A 51 11.63 -3.27 0.89
CA TYR A 51 12.17 -4.04 -0.23
C TYR A 51 11.81 -5.53 -0.13
N ILE A 52 11.99 -6.12 1.05
CA ILE A 52 11.62 -7.52 1.33
C ILE A 52 10.11 -7.72 1.18
N SER A 53 9.29 -6.77 1.67
CA SER A 53 7.84 -6.81 1.50
C SER A 53 7.47 -6.86 0.03
N TYR A 54 8.06 -6.00 -0.79
CA TYR A 54 7.78 -5.97 -2.22
C TYR A 54 8.17 -7.28 -2.89
N MET A 55 9.32 -7.84 -2.54
CA MET A 55 9.81 -9.10 -3.12
C MET A 55 8.97 -10.31 -2.71
N VAL A 56 8.65 -10.43 -1.43
CA VAL A 56 7.84 -11.53 -0.88
C VAL A 56 6.41 -11.46 -1.38
N MET A 57 5.85 -10.25 -1.51
CA MET A 57 4.45 -10.06 -1.86
C MET A 57 4.19 -9.93 -3.36
N ALA A 58 5.19 -9.61 -4.18
CA ALA A 58 5.05 -9.61 -5.65
C ALA A 58 4.63 -11.00 -6.21
N VAL A 59 5.14 -12.08 -5.62
CA VAL A 59 4.86 -13.47 -6.03
C VAL A 59 3.39 -13.88 -5.77
N PRO A 60 2.83 -13.73 -4.54
CA PRO A 60 1.43 -14.05 -4.29
C PRO A 60 0.46 -13.08 -4.99
N SER A 61 0.83 -11.81 -5.18
CA SER A 61 -0.03 -10.82 -5.83
C SER A 61 -0.37 -11.20 -7.27
N GLY A 62 0.62 -11.64 -8.05
CA GLY A 62 0.40 -12.14 -9.41
C GLY A 62 -0.47 -13.42 -9.45
N TRP A 63 -0.38 -14.27 -8.42
CA TRP A 63 -1.20 -15.48 -8.33
C TRP A 63 -2.64 -15.18 -7.92
N VAL A 64 -2.84 -14.25 -6.97
CA VAL A 64 -4.15 -13.76 -6.53
C VAL A 64 -4.85 -13.04 -7.70
N LEU A 65 -4.14 -12.23 -8.48
CA LEU A 65 -4.71 -11.58 -9.65
C LEU A 65 -5.19 -12.59 -10.71
N ARG A 66 -4.41 -13.66 -10.95
CA ARG A 66 -4.80 -14.75 -11.86
C ARG A 66 -5.99 -15.56 -11.35
N LYS A 67 -6.12 -15.76 -10.04
CA LYS A 67 -7.17 -16.62 -9.45
C LYS A 67 -8.50 -15.90 -9.22
N THR A 68 -8.45 -14.61 -8.87
CA THR A 68 -9.65 -13.82 -8.48
C THR A 68 -10.23 -13.00 -9.63
N GLY A 69 -9.45 -12.80 -10.71
CA GLY A 69 -9.83 -12.00 -11.87
C GLY A 69 -9.64 -10.50 -11.65
N TYR A 70 -9.18 -9.79 -12.69
CA TYR A 70 -8.78 -8.38 -12.69
C TYR A 70 -9.75 -7.44 -11.96
N LYS A 71 -11.07 -7.61 -12.15
CA LYS A 71 -12.10 -6.75 -11.52
C LYS A 71 -12.20 -6.93 -10.00
N LYS A 72 -12.07 -8.15 -9.48
CA LYS A 72 -12.18 -8.40 -8.03
C LYS A 72 -10.85 -8.15 -7.32
N GLY A 73 -9.73 -8.44 -7.99
CA GLY A 73 -8.37 -8.15 -7.47
C GLY A 73 -8.19 -6.66 -7.15
N MET A 74 -8.52 -5.78 -8.10
CA MET A 74 -8.46 -4.33 -7.90
C MET A 74 -9.32 -3.84 -6.71
N SER A 75 -10.53 -4.37 -6.53
CA SER A 75 -11.36 -3.98 -5.38
C SER A 75 -10.79 -4.47 -4.05
N LEU A 76 -10.17 -5.65 -4.03
CA LEU A 76 -9.54 -6.23 -2.84
C LEU A 76 -8.28 -5.44 -2.46
N GLY A 77 -7.47 -5.04 -3.45
CA GLY A 77 -6.31 -4.16 -3.26
C GLY A 77 -6.71 -2.84 -2.60
N LEU A 78 -7.80 -2.22 -3.04
CA LEU A 78 -8.33 -0.99 -2.42
C LEU A 78 -8.73 -1.20 -0.94
N PHE A 79 -9.33 -2.34 -0.61
CA PHE A 79 -9.72 -2.68 0.76
C PHE A 79 -8.49 -2.87 1.67
N ILE A 80 -7.47 -3.54 1.14
CA ILE A 80 -6.20 -3.78 1.83
C ILE A 80 -5.44 -2.46 2.02
N MET A 81 -5.46 -1.56 1.03
CA MET A 81 -4.90 -0.22 1.17
C MET A 81 -5.61 0.60 2.27
N SER A 82 -6.94 0.49 2.37
CA SER A 82 -7.69 1.16 3.45
C SER A 82 -7.32 0.61 4.84
N LEU A 83 -7.15 -0.70 4.97
CA LEU A 83 -6.66 -1.34 6.19
C LEU A 83 -5.22 -0.89 6.53
N GLY A 84 -4.34 -0.80 5.53
CA GLY A 84 -2.98 -0.27 5.70
C GLY A 84 -2.99 1.15 6.25
N ALA A 85 -3.80 2.04 5.66
CA ALA A 85 -3.98 3.41 6.12
C ALA A 85 -4.54 3.50 7.56
N LEU A 86 -5.47 2.62 7.94
CA LEU A 86 -5.98 2.52 9.31
C LEU A 86 -4.90 2.09 10.30
N LEU A 87 -4.01 1.17 9.92
CA LEU A 87 -2.86 0.75 10.75
C LEU A 87 -1.84 1.87 10.96
N PHE A 88 -1.75 2.85 10.05
CA PHE A 88 -0.86 4.01 10.24
C PHE A 88 -1.28 4.91 11.40
N ILE A 89 -2.57 5.01 11.72
CA ILE A 89 -3.09 5.87 12.80
C ILE A 89 -2.53 5.45 14.19
N PRO A 90 -2.68 4.19 14.65
CA PRO A 90 -2.10 3.74 15.91
C PRO A 90 -0.57 3.65 15.86
N ALA A 91 0.02 3.44 14.68
CA ALA A 91 1.48 3.46 14.52
C ALA A 91 2.06 4.84 14.85
N ALA A 92 1.39 5.93 14.42
CA ALA A 92 1.79 7.31 14.71
C ALA A 92 1.72 7.62 16.22
N PHE A 93 0.62 7.18 16.85
CA PHE A 93 0.37 7.45 18.27
C PHE A 93 1.29 6.65 19.20
N SER A 94 1.52 5.37 18.90
CA SER A 94 2.36 4.50 19.74
C SER A 94 3.85 4.63 19.45
N ARG A 95 4.25 5.50 18.51
CA ARG A 95 5.63 5.73 18.07
C ARG A 95 6.40 4.42 17.83
N SER A 96 5.69 3.40 17.34
CA SER A 96 6.15 2.01 17.33
C SER A 96 6.59 1.59 15.95
N TYR A 97 7.89 1.31 15.83
CA TYR A 97 8.58 0.94 14.60
C TYR A 97 7.97 -0.27 13.89
N ILE A 98 7.61 -1.30 14.65
CA ILE A 98 7.03 -2.56 14.15
C ILE A 98 5.63 -2.36 13.55
N LEU A 99 4.82 -1.50 14.15
CA LEU A 99 3.48 -1.17 13.64
C LEU A 99 3.56 -0.43 12.31
N PHE A 100 4.52 0.50 12.19
CA PHE A 100 4.79 1.22 10.94
C PHE A 100 5.26 0.28 9.83
N LEU A 101 6.17 -0.65 10.15
CA LEU A 101 6.60 -1.71 9.24
C LEU A 101 5.42 -2.54 8.72
N SER A 102 4.54 -2.99 9.63
CA SER A 102 3.38 -3.80 9.27
C SER A 102 2.37 -3.02 8.42
N GLY A 103 2.17 -1.72 8.70
CA GLY A 103 1.31 -0.84 7.90
C GLY A 103 1.84 -0.63 6.50
N LEU A 104 3.15 -0.37 6.35
CA LEU A 104 3.82 -0.30 5.05
C LEU A 104 3.74 -1.63 4.29
N PHE A 105 3.87 -2.75 5.00
CA PHE A 105 3.77 -4.09 4.41
C PHE A 105 2.37 -4.31 3.82
N VAL A 106 1.32 -4.03 4.60
CA VAL A 106 -0.08 -4.13 4.17
C VAL A 106 -0.37 -3.16 3.02
N GLN A 107 0.15 -1.94 3.07
CA GLN A 107 -0.03 -0.95 2.01
C GLN A 107 0.68 -1.35 0.70
N GLY A 108 1.90 -1.88 0.79
CA GLY A 108 2.64 -2.44 -0.34
C GLY A 108 1.95 -3.67 -0.94
N THR A 109 1.32 -4.49 -0.10
CA THR A 109 0.48 -5.62 -0.53
C THR A 109 -0.72 -5.14 -1.33
N GLY A 110 -1.41 -4.10 -0.83
CA GLY A 110 -2.55 -3.50 -1.52
C GLY A 110 -2.17 -2.91 -2.88
N LEU A 111 -1.01 -2.24 -2.97
CA LEU A 111 -0.46 -1.72 -4.23
C LEU A 111 -0.04 -2.81 -5.21
N ALA A 112 0.46 -3.95 -4.72
CA ALA A 112 0.87 -5.07 -5.57
C ALA A 112 -0.32 -5.86 -6.13
N ILE A 113 -1.47 -5.85 -5.44
CA ILE A 113 -2.71 -6.53 -5.83
C ILE A 113 -3.58 -5.64 -6.76
N LEU A 114 -3.41 -4.32 -6.70
CA LEU A 114 -4.14 -3.38 -7.56
C LEU A 114 -3.66 -3.47 -9.02
#